data_AF-F2L9M0-F1
#
_entry.id   AF-F2L9M0-F1
#
_cell.length_a   1.000
_cell.length_b   1.000
_cell.length_c   1.000
_cell.angle_alpha   90.00
_cell.angle_beta   90.00
_cell.angle_gamma   90.00
#
_symmetry.space_group_name_H-M   'P 1'
#
loop_
_entity.id
_entity.type
_entity.pdbx_description
1 polymer ?
#
loop_
_entity_poly.entity_id
_entity_poly.type
_entity_poly.pdbx_seq_one_letter_code
_entity_poly.pdbx_strand_id
1 'polypeptide(L)'
;MSTWGDVAAAVSKFAPILGNAVPGVGTVVGAGVGLAASVIAKALGTDPTPDSVMNALASDPDAIVKLKQAEMDHERDLAQIAAQREQASLAASTAQYSAEAADRDSARKLAATQPKDWVRPTITMLLLAGCLTAAFLVLNGQASAVMKDPTAAGIAGIVLGYLFNELKQTLAFWFGTTRDAAVTNAKVADFAVAPGAVTTVSGEPISSSR
;
A
#
# COMPACT_ATOMS: atom_id res chain seq x y z
N MET A 1 36.75 9.69 25.19
CA MET A 1 35.46 8.99 25.13
C MET A 1 34.96 9.13 23.72
N SER A 2 34.94 8.03 22.99
CA SER A 2 34.32 7.91 21.68
C SER A 2 32.82 8.10 21.82
N THR A 3 32.23 8.82 20.87
CA THR A 3 30.77 9.01 20.81
C THR A 3 30.15 8.02 19.83
N TRP A 4 28.84 7.78 19.92
CA TRP A 4 28.11 7.04 18.89
C TRP A 4 28.20 7.72 17.50
N GLY A 5 28.43 9.04 17.48
CA GLY A 5 28.88 9.82 16.32
C GLY A 5 30.10 9.22 15.62
N ASP A 6 31.15 9.00 16.40
CA ASP A 6 32.44 8.50 15.90
C ASP A 6 32.35 7.04 15.46
N VAL A 7 31.59 6.23 16.21
CA VAL A 7 31.30 4.84 15.85
C VAL A 7 30.57 4.77 14.50
N ALA A 8 29.53 5.58 14.31
CA ALA A 8 28.80 5.62 13.05
C ALA A 8 29.69 6.06 11.88
N ALA A 9 30.53 7.08 12.07
CA ALA A 9 31.46 7.55 11.04
C ALA A 9 32.55 6.51 10.68
N ALA A 10 32.99 5.71 11.65
CA ALA A 10 33.96 4.64 11.41
C ALA A 10 33.31 3.42 10.74
N VAL A 11 32.14 3.00 11.23
CA VAL A 11 31.41 1.84 10.71
C VAL A 11 30.85 2.13 9.32
N SER A 12 30.29 3.32 9.06
CA SER A 12 29.71 3.68 7.75
C SER A 12 30.69 3.61 6.58
N LYS A 13 32.00 3.71 6.81
CA LYS A 13 33.03 3.55 5.77
C LYS A 13 33.12 2.14 5.21
N PHE A 14 32.73 1.15 6.00
CA PHE A 14 32.87 -0.27 5.68
C PHE A 14 31.53 -1.00 5.64
N ALA A 15 30.59 -0.55 6.47
CA ALA A 15 29.23 -1.02 6.60
C ALA A 15 28.23 0.15 6.66
N PRO A 16 27.90 0.80 5.53
CA PRO A 16 27.03 1.98 5.46
C PRO A 16 25.63 1.80 6.05
N ILE A 17 24.98 0.64 5.88
CA ILE A 17 23.64 0.36 6.42
C ILE A 17 23.69 0.32 7.95
N LEU A 18 24.67 -0.41 8.51
CA LEU A 18 24.85 -0.51 9.96
C LEU A 18 25.27 0.85 10.55
N GLY A 19 26.16 1.59 9.88
CA GLY A 19 26.57 2.94 10.29
C GLY A 19 25.43 3.94 10.32
N ASN A 20 24.52 3.88 9.34
CA ASN A 20 23.30 4.70 9.30
C ASN A 20 22.18 4.21 10.22
N ALA A 21 22.35 3.08 10.90
CA ALA A 21 21.43 2.57 11.90
C ALA A 21 21.92 2.81 13.35
N VAL A 22 23.13 3.36 13.53
CA VAL A 22 23.70 3.69 14.84
C VAL A 22 22.88 4.80 15.53
N PRO A 23 22.57 4.66 16.84
CA PRO A 23 21.83 5.66 17.59
C PRO A 23 22.45 7.06 17.51
N GLY A 24 21.66 8.06 17.13
CA GLY A 24 22.04 9.47 17.18
C GLY A 24 22.78 10.03 15.97
N VAL A 25 22.99 9.25 14.91
CA VAL A 25 23.73 9.70 13.70
C VAL A 25 22.97 9.40 12.40
N GLY A 26 22.14 8.37 12.38
CA GLY A 26 21.45 7.90 11.20
C GLY A 26 20.01 8.40 11.02
N THR A 27 19.63 8.64 9.76
CA THR A 27 18.29 9.13 9.33
C THR A 27 17.24 8.04 9.15
N VAL A 28 17.51 6.78 9.52
CA VAL A 28 16.58 5.68 9.21
C VAL A 28 15.41 5.63 10.19
N VAL A 29 14.27 6.09 9.67
CA VAL A 29 12.91 5.92 10.19
C VAL A 29 12.58 4.42 10.25
N GLY A 30 12.47 3.88 11.46
CA GLY A 30 11.86 2.58 11.74
C GLY A 30 12.62 1.75 12.76
N ALA A 31 12.10 1.66 13.99
CA ALA A 31 12.28 0.67 15.08
C ALA A 31 13.67 0.00 15.38
N GLY A 32 14.71 0.16 14.57
CA GLY A 32 16.00 -0.55 14.66
C GLY A 32 17.12 0.24 15.34
N VAL A 33 16.82 1.42 15.89
CA VAL A 33 17.80 2.39 16.42
C VAL A 33 18.64 1.82 17.59
N GLY A 34 18.13 0.82 18.33
CA GLY A 34 18.89 0.11 19.37
C GLY A 34 19.52 -1.22 18.92
N LEU A 35 19.11 -1.75 17.77
CA LEU A 35 19.60 -3.03 17.24
C LEU A 35 20.99 -2.90 16.63
N ALA A 36 21.31 -1.79 15.95
CA ALA A 36 22.59 -1.65 15.26
C ALA A 36 23.80 -1.73 16.20
N ALA A 37 23.75 -1.02 17.34
CA ALA A 37 24.82 -1.04 18.34
C ALA A 37 25.06 -2.45 18.92
N SER A 38 23.98 -3.19 19.19
CA SER A 38 24.07 -4.55 19.73
C SER A 38 24.49 -5.57 18.68
N VAL A 39 24.08 -5.39 17.42
CA VAL A 39 24.52 -6.20 16.26
C VAL A 39 26.01 -6.00 15.99
N ILE A 40 26.48 -4.76 15.97
CA ILE A 40 27.90 -4.40 15.78
C ILE A 40 28.75 -5.00 16.91
N ALA A 41 28.34 -4.82 18.17
CA ALA A 41 29.03 -5.38 19.32
C ALA A 41 29.06 -6.91 19.30
N LYS A 42 27.96 -7.56 18.91
CA LYS A 42 27.88 -9.02 18.78
C LYS A 42 28.73 -9.58 17.63
N ALA A 43 28.78 -8.88 16.49
CA ALA A 43 29.63 -9.26 15.37
C ALA A 43 31.13 -9.14 15.71
N LEU A 44 31.48 -8.17 16.56
CA LEU A 44 32.85 -7.92 17.02
C LEU A 44 33.23 -8.72 18.28
N GLY A 45 32.25 -9.29 18.99
CA GLY A 45 32.48 -9.99 20.25
C GLY A 45 32.87 -9.07 21.40
N THR A 46 32.45 -7.80 21.36
CA THR A 46 32.80 -6.78 22.36
C THR A 46 31.56 -6.23 23.06
N ASP A 47 31.78 -5.46 24.13
CA ASP A 47 30.68 -4.78 24.81
C ASP A 47 30.05 -3.69 23.92
N PRO A 48 28.72 -3.47 24.01
CA PRO A 48 28.00 -2.47 23.25
C PRO A 48 28.23 -1.05 23.79
N THR A 49 29.50 -0.66 23.95
CA THR A 49 29.92 0.70 24.31
C THR A 49 30.73 1.32 23.17
N PRO A 50 30.62 2.63 22.93
CA PRO A 50 31.35 3.29 21.85
C PRO A 50 32.87 3.09 21.91
N ASP A 51 33.43 3.15 23.12
CA ASP A 51 34.87 2.99 23.35
C ASP A 51 35.33 1.56 23.03
N SER A 52 34.57 0.53 23.44
CA SER A 52 34.90 -0.88 23.17
C SER A 52 34.82 -1.21 21.67
N VAL A 53 33.82 -0.68 20.97
CA VAL A 53 33.66 -0.91 19.52
C VAL A 53 34.77 -0.21 18.73
N MET A 54 35.17 1.02 19.11
CA MET A 54 36.26 1.72 18.42
C MET A 54 37.62 1.10 18.69
N ASN A 55 37.88 0.63 19.90
CA ASN A 55 39.09 -0.12 20.19
C ASN A 55 39.14 -1.44 19.40
N ALA A 56 38.02 -2.14 19.26
CA ALA A 56 37.96 -3.35 18.43
C ALA A 56 38.23 -3.05 16.95
N LEU A 57 37.64 -1.98 16.41
CA LEU A 57 37.86 -1.53 15.03
C LEU A 57 39.30 -1.11 14.74
N ALA A 58 39.96 -0.50 15.72
CA ALA A 58 41.34 -0.03 15.60
C ALA A 58 42.37 -1.15 15.80
N SER A 59 42.03 -2.16 16.61
CA SER A 59 42.97 -3.22 17.02
C SER A 59 42.91 -4.45 16.11
N ASP A 60 41.77 -4.71 15.47
CA ASP A 60 41.56 -5.93 14.68
C ASP A 60 41.17 -5.58 13.23
N PRO A 61 42.04 -5.82 12.24
CA PRO A 61 41.69 -5.69 10.82
C PRO A 61 40.57 -6.64 10.38
N ASP A 62 40.41 -7.80 11.05
CA ASP A 62 39.35 -8.77 10.75
C ASP A 62 37.97 -8.30 11.26
N ALA A 63 37.93 -7.31 12.15
CA ALA A 63 36.70 -6.63 12.57
C ALA A 63 35.92 -6.05 11.39
N ILE A 64 36.64 -5.53 10.39
CA ILE A 64 36.06 -4.93 9.18
C ILE A 64 35.37 -5.99 8.33
N VAL A 65 35.97 -7.18 8.20
CA VAL A 65 35.40 -8.30 7.44
C VAL A 65 34.15 -8.83 8.13
N LYS A 66 34.18 -8.99 9.46
CA LYS A 66 33.02 -9.42 10.25
C LYS A 66 31.86 -8.43 10.17
N LEU A 67 32.15 -7.13 10.19
CA LEU A 67 31.13 -6.08 10.04
C LEU A 67 30.48 -6.09 8.66
N LYS A 68 31.27 -6.25 7.60
CA LYS A 68 30.77 -6.34 6.24
C LYS A 68 29.92 -7.61 6.04
N GLN A 69 30.33 -8.73 6.63
CA GLN A 69 29.53 -9.96 6.61
C GLN A 69 28.19 -9.76 7.33
N ALA A 70 28.21 -9.17 8.53
CA ALA A 70 26.99 -8.86 9.28
C ALA A 70 26.06 -7.90 8.52
N GLU A 71 26.61 -6.92 7.81
CA GLU A 71 25.83 -6.03 6.95
C GLU A 71 25.17 -6.79 5.80
N MET A 72 25.89 -7.65 5.09
CA MET A 72 25.33 -8.43 3.97
C MET A 72 24.18 -9.36 4.42
N ASP A 73 24.33 -9.98 5.58
CA ASP A 73 23.29 -10.83 6.15
C ASP A 73 22.04 -10.01 6.52
N HIS A 74 22.24 -8.84 7.12
CA HIS A 74 21.13 -7.95 7.47
C HIS A 74 20.50 -7.22 6.28
N GLU A 75 21.26 -6.91 5.23
CA GLU A 75 20.73 -6.32 3.99
C GLU A 75 19.72 -7.29 3.35
N ARG A 76 20.04 -8.58 3.31
CA ARG A 76 19.14 -9.62 2.81
C ARG A 76 17.86 -9.71 3.65
N ASP A 77 17.98 -9.70 4.97
CA ASP A 77 16.82 -9.73 5.87
C ASP A 77 15.95 -8.48 5.71
N LEU A 78 16.56 -7.30 5.60
CA LEU A 78 15.85 -6.04 5.40
C LEU A 78 15.14 -6.01 4.04
N ALA A 79 15.80 -6.49 2.97
CA ALA A 79 15.18 -6.62 1.65
C ALA A 79 14.00 -7.59 1.68
N GLN A 80 14.13 -8.72 2.39
CA GLN A 80 13.04 -9.68 2.55
C GLN A 80 11.88 -9.11 3.37
N ILE A 81 12.14 -8.41 4.48
CA ILE A 81 11.12 -7.74 5.28
C ILE A 81 10.42 -6.64 4.47
N ALA A 82 11.17 -5.86 3.68
CA ALA A 82 10.60 -4.84 2.81
C ALA A 82 9.66 -5.46 1.76
N ALA A 83 10.11 -6.52 1.07
CA ALA A 83 9.29 -7.26 0.12
C ALA A 83 8.03 -7.86 0.77
N GLN A 84 8.15 -8.43 1.98
CA GLN A 84 7.00 -8.95 2.73
C GLN A 84 6.02 -7.85 3.13
N ARG A 85 6.52 -6.68 3.55
CA ARG A 85 5.66 -5.53 3.89
C ARG A 85 4.90 -5.01 2.69
N GLU A 86 5.57 -4.91 1.54
CA GLU A 86 4.94 -4.52 0.29
C GLU A 86 3.90 -5.55 -0.16
N GLN A 87 4.23 -6.84 -0.07
CA GLN A 87 3.28 -7.90 -0.37
C GLN A 87 2.07 -7.89 0.57
N ALA A 88 2.29 -7.64 1.87
CA ALA A 88 1.22 -7.54 2.86
C ALA A 88 0.34 -6.31 2.63
N SER A 89 0.92 -5.15 2.25
CA SER A 89 0.14 -3.95 1.95
C SER A 89 -0.70 -4.14 0.69
N LEU A 90 -0.13 -4.74 -0.37
CA LEU A 90 -0.86 -5.08 -1.59
C LEU A 90 -1.98 -6.08 -1.30
N ALA A 91 -1.71 -7.14 -0.53
CA ALA A 91 -2.72 -8.13 -0.14
C ALA A 91 -3.86 -7.49 0.66
N ALA A 92 -3.56 -6.57 1.59
CA ALA A 92 -4.57 -5.84 2.34
C ALA A 92 -5.45 -4.97 1.42
N SER A 93 -4.84 -4.25 0.46
CA SER A 93 -5.59 -3.48 -0.53
C SER A 93 -6.47 -4.39 -1.41
N THR A 94 -5.93 -5.50 -1.92
CA THR A 94 -6.71 -6.46 -2.72
C THR A 94 -7.87 -7.05 -1.92
N ALA A 95 -7.65 -7.42 -0.65
CA ALA A 95 -8.69 -7.94 0.22
C ALA A 95 -9.81 -6.90 0.40
N GLN A 96 -9.47 -5.63 0.63
CA GLN A 96 -10.45 -4.56 0.74
C GLN A 96 -11.27 -4.37 -0.55
N TYR A 97 -10.61 -4.30 -1.71
CA TYR A 97 -11.31 -4.21 -2.99
C TYR A 97 -12.21 -5.42 -3.26
N SER A 98 -11.76 -6.63 -2.91
CA SER A 98 -12.54 -7.85 -3.07
C SER A 98 -13.77 -7.88 -2.14
N ALA A 99 -13.64 -7.37 -0.91
CA ALA A 99 -14.73 -7.25 0.04
C ALA A 99 -15.77 -6.21 -0.43
N GLU A 100 -15.33 -5.06 -0.93
CA GLU A 100 -16.22 -4.06 -1.53
C GLU A 100 -16.92 -4.58 -2.80
N ALA A 101 -16.23 -5.37 -3.62
CA ALA A 101 -16.83 -6.02 -4.79
C ALA A 101 -17.87 -7.06 -4.37
N ALA A 102 -17.56 -7.90 -3.37
CA ALA A 102 -18.46 -8.91 -2.83
C ALA A 102 -19.71 -8.29 -2.16
N ASP A 103 -19.55 -7.18 -1.44
CA ASP A 103 -20.65 -6.45 -0.83
C ASP A 103 -21.60 -5.88 -1.91
N ARG A 104 -21.05 -5.30 -2.98
CA ARG A 104 -21.83 -4.84 -4.13
C ARG A 104 -22.55 -5.98 -4.85
N ASP A 105 -21.90 -7.14 -5.01
CA ASP A 105 -22.53 -8.31 -5.63
C ASP A 105 -23.61 -8.93 -4.75
N SER A 106 -23.42 -8.94 -3.41
CA SER A 106 -24.44 -9.32 -2.44
C SER A 106 -25.66 -8.39 -2.53
N ALA A 107 -25.44 -7.07 -2.59
CA ALA A 107 -26.49 -6.09 -2.77
C ALA A 107 -27.27 -6.28 -4.09
N ARG A 108 -26.60 -6.66 -5.19
CA ARG A 108 -27.24 -7.00 -6.47
C ARG A 108 -28.05 -8.30 -6.39
N LYS A 109 -27.53 -9.34 -5.74
CA LYS A 109 -28.27 -10.60 -5.55
C LYS A 109 -29.52 -10.41 -4.69
N LEU A 110 -29.43 -9.58 -3.64
CA LEU A 110 -30.58 -9.18 -2.82
C LEU A 110 -31.59 -8.33 -3.62
N ALA A 111 -31.13 -7.51 -4.57
CA ALA A 111 -32.01 -6.80 -5.49
C ALA A 111 -32.75 -7.75 -6.44
N ALA A 112 -32.07 -8.79 -6.94
CA ALA A 112 -32.65 -9.78 -7.84
C ALA A 112 -33.70 -10.67 -7.16
N THR A 113 -33.59 -10.90 -5.85
CA THR A 113 -34.57 -11.69 -5.07
C THR A 113 -35.76 -10.88 -4.54
N GLN A 114 -35.79 -9.55 -4.73
CA GLN A 114 -36.95 -8.73 -4.36
C GLN A 114 -37.86 -8.46 -5.57
N PRO A 115 -39.00 -9.15 -5.70
CA PRO A 115 -39.82 -9.15 -6.92
C PRO A 115 -40.57 -7.82 -7.22
N LYS A 116 -40.33 -6.72 -6.50
CA LYS A 116 -41.04 -5.45 -6.71
C LYS A 116 -40.26 -4.24 -6.19
N ASP A 117 -38.97 -4.14 -6.47
CA ASP A 117 -38.18 -2.96 -6.12
C ASP A 117 -38.35 -1.84 -7.15
N TRP A 118 -39.29 -0.92 -6.87
CA TRP A 118 -39.55 0.28 -7.70
C TRP A 118 -38.77 1.51 -7.22
N VAL A 119 -38.22 1.47 -6.00
CA VAL A 119 -37.57 2.61 -5.37
C VAL A 119 -36.19 2.84 -5.98
N ARG A 120 -35.39 1.78 -6.19
CA ARG A 120 -34.04 1.93 -6.74
C ARG A 120 -34.00 2.45 -8.18
N PRO A 121 -34.83 1.93 -9.12
CA PRO A 121 -34.89 2.48 -10.48
C PRO A 121 -35.39 3.92 -10.50
N THR A 122 -36.40 4.26 -9.69
CA THR A 122 -36.97 5.63 -9.68
C THR A 122 -35.97 6.65 -9.14
N ILE A 123 -35.25 6.36 -8.05
CA ILE A 123 -34.20 7.25 -7.54
C ILE A 123 -33.08 7.39 -8.56
N THR A 124 -32.67 6.30 -9.23
CA THR A 124 -31.62 6.36 -10.27
C THR A 124 -32.06 7.23 -11.44
N MET A 125 -33.29 7.07 -11.93
CA MET A 125 -33.83 7.86 -13.03
C MET A 125 -34.00 9.34 -12.66
N LEU A 126 -34.41 9.63 -11.42
CA LEU A 126 -34.50 10.99 -10.91
C LEU A 126 -33.11 11.65 -10.82
N LEU A 127 -32.11 10.93 -10.31
CA LEU A 127 -30.73 11.42 -10.22
C LEU A 127 -30.13 11.67 -11.61
N LEU A 128 -30.34 10.74 -12.54
CA LEU A 128 -29.91 10.86 -13.94
C LEU A 128 -30.58 12.07 -14.61
N ALA A 129 -31.90 12.21 -14.46
CA ALA A 129 -32.64 13.35 -14.98
C ALA A 129 -32.12 14.66 -14.39
N GLY A 130 -31.89 14.72 -13.07
CA GLY A 130 -31.32 15.90 -12.40
C GLY A 130 -29.94 16.29 -12.95
N CYS A 131 -29.06 15.33 -13.19
CA CYS A 131 -27.73 15.59 -13.79
C CYS A 131 -27.84 16.09 -15.23
N LEU A 132 -28.71 15.47 -16.04
CA LEU A 132 -28.94 15.88 -17.43
C LEU A 132 -29.56 17.28 -17.49
N THR A 133 -30.53 17.59 -16.62
CA THR A 133 -31.10 18.93 -16.51
C THR A 133 -30.06 19.95 -16.08
N ALA A 134 -29.22 19.65 -15.09
CA ALA A 134 -28.15 20.54 -14.66
C ALA A 134 -27.14 20.82 -15.80
N ALA A 135 -26.71 19.78 -16.52
CA ALA A 135 -25.84 19.93 -17.68
C ALA A 135 -26.51 20.77 -18.78
N PHE A 136 -27.79 20.53 -19.05
CA PHE A 136 -28.56 21.29 -20.02
C PHE A 136 -28.69 22.77 -19.66
N LEU A 137 -28.94 23.10 -18.38
CA LEU A 137 -29.03 24.49 -17.90
C LEU A 137 -27.70 25.24 -18.03
N VAL A 138 -26.59 24.56 -17.79
CA VAL A 138 -25.24 25.10 -17.97
C VAL A 138 -24.93 25.35 -19.45
N LEU A 139 -25.17 24.35 -20.31
CA LEU A 139 -24.85 24.42 -21.74
C LEU A 139 -25.73 25.43 -22.49
N ASN A 140 -27.01 25.59 -22.12
CA ASN A 140 -27.89 26.60 -22.71
C ASN A 140 -27.70 28.02 -22.14
N GLY A 141 -26.70 28.22 -21.27
CA GLY A 141 -26.41 29.55 -20.69
C GLY A 141 -27.45 30.06 -19.71
N GLN A 142 -28.43 29.25 -19.32
CA GLN A 142 -29.43 29.60 -18.30
C GLN A 142 -28.82 29.65 -16.89
N ALA A 143 -27.68 28.98 -16.68
CA ALA A 143 -26.87 29.10 -15.46
C ALA A 143 -25.95 30.35 -15.44
N SER A 144 -25.98 31.21 -16.47
CA SER A 144 -25.08 32.37 -16.59
C SER A 144 -25.21 33.38 -15.44
N ALA A 145 -26.36 33.46 -14.76
CA ALA A 145 -26.53 34.29 -13.57
C ALA A 145 -25.73 33.77 -12.37
N VAL A 146 -25.72 32.44 -12.17
CA VAL A 146 -24.98 31.78 -11.08
C VAL A 146 -23.47 31.76 -11.36
N MET A 147 -23.09 31.66 -12.64
CA MET A 147 -21.68 31.64 -13.06
C MET A 147 -20.98 33.00 -12.99
N LYS A 148 -21.73 34.12 -12.95
CA LYS A 148 -21.16 35.47 -12.87
C LYS A 148 -20.73 35.86 -11.45
N ASP A 149 -21.30 35.25 -10.43
CA ASP A 149 -20.87 35.42 -9.05
C ASP A 149 -19.83 34.33 -8.71
N PRO A 150 -18.56 34.71 -8.43
CA PRO A 150 -17.51 33.75 -8.11
C PRO A 150 -17.84 32.84 -6.92
N THR A 151 -18.56 33.35 -5.91
CA THR A 151 -18.92 32.58 -4.72
C THR A 151 -20.04 31.59 -5.04
N ALA A 152 -21.09 32.02 -5.74
CA ALA A 152 -22.17 31.13 -6.17
C ALA A 152 -21.71 30.08 -7.17
N ALA A 153 -20.82 30.44 -8.10
CA ALA A 153 -20.22 29.52 -9.06
C ALA A 153 -19.38 28.43 -8.37
N GLY A 154 -18.60 28.80 -7.35
CA GLY A 154 -17.81 27.86 -6.56
C GLY A 154 -18.69 26.84 -5.83
N ILE A 155 -19.75 27.30 -5.16
CA ILE A 155 -20.71 26.43 -4.46
C ILE A 155 -21.45 25.53 -5.46
N ALA A 156 -21.93 26.09 -6.57
CA ALA A 156 -22.59 25.31 -7.62
C ALA A 156 -21.65 24.25 -8.20
N GLY A 157 -20.37 24.57 -8.41
CA GLY A 157 -19.35 23.62 -8.87
C GLY A 157 -19.13 22.45 -7.91
N ILE A 158 -19.08 22.72 -6.60
CA ILE A 158 -18.96 21.68 -5.57
C ILE A 158 -20.20 20.77 -5.56
N VAL A 159 -21.40 21.37 -5.58
CA VAL A 159 -22.67 20.61 -5.57
C VAL A 159 -22.82 19.77 -6.84
N LEU A 160 -22.50 20.34 -8.01
CA LEU A 160 -22.50 19.61 -9.27
C LEU A 160 -21.47 18.47 -9.25
N GLY A 161 -20.26 18.73 -8.76
CA GLY A 161 -19.22 17.72 -8.63
C GLY A 161 -19.66 16.54 -7.76
N TYR A 162 -20.30 16.83 -6.62
CA TYR A 162 -20.86 15.80 -5.75
C TYR A 162 -21.99 15.03 -6.45
N LEU A 163 -22.90 15.72 -7.14
CA LEU A 163 -24.01 15.11 -7.87
C LEU A 163 -23.52 14.13 -8.96
N PHE A 164 -22.51 14.51 -9.74
CA PHE A 164 -21.90 13.63 -10.75
C PHE A 164 -21.13 12.46 -10.13
N ASN A 165 -20.52 12.65 -8.96
CA ASN A 165 -19.85 11.57 -8.23
C ASN A 165 -20.85 10.50 -7.75
N GLU A 166 -21.98 10.93 -7.17
CA GLU A 166 -23.07 10.03 -6.75
C GLU A 166 -23.75 9.35 -7.96
N LEU A 167 -23.90 10.05 -9.09
CA LEU A 167 -24.38 9.45 -10.33
C LEU A 167 -23.44 8.34 -10.79
N LYS A 168 -22.12 8.57 -10.78
CA LYS A 168 -21.11 7.55 -11.14
C LYS A 168 -21.24 6.32 -10.23
N GLN A 169 -21.38 6.51 -8.92
CA GLN A 169 -21.56 5.41 -7.97
C GLN A 169 -22.85 4.63 -8.23
N THR A 170 -23.95 5.33 -8.52
CA THR A 170 -25.25 4.71 -8.84
C THR A 170 -25.19 3.95 -10.17
N LEU A 171 -24.56 4.51 -11.21
CA LEU A 171 -24.38 3.82 -12.49
C LEU A 171 -23.45 2.60 -12.35
N ALA A 172 -22.43 2.67 -11.49
CA ALA A 172 -21.57 1.53 -11.18
C ALA A 172 -22.34 0.38 -10.49
N PHE A 173 -23.39 0.67 -9.72
CA PHE A 173 -24.29 -0.36 -9.18
C PHE A 173 -24.98 -1.12 -10.31
N TRP A 174 -25.56 -0.42 -11.30
CA TRP A 174 -26.32 -1.01 -12.41
C TRP A 174 -25.45 -1.68 -13.47
N PHE A 175 -24.37 -1.04 -13.92
CA PHE A 175 -23.56 -1.51 -15.03
C PHE A 175 -22.32 -2.30 -14.59
N GLY A 176 -21.96 -2.23 -13.30
CA GLY A 176 -20.75 -2.84 -12.77
C GLY A 176 -19.46 -2.16 -13.25
N THR A 177 -18.37 -2.37 -12.52
CA THR A 177 -17.02 -2.05 -12.98
C THR A 177 -16.59 -3.15 -13.95
N THR A 178 -17.10 -3.07 -15.17
CA THR A 178 -16.75 -3.89 -16.34
C THR A 178 -16.86 -5.42 -16.13
N ARG A 179 -17.64 -6.07 -16.98
CA ARG A 179 -17.72 -7.54 -17.11
C ARG A 179 -16.33 -8.22 -17.17
N ASP A 180 -15.29 -7.51 -17.61
CA ASP A 180 -13.90 -7.93 -17.59
C ASP A 180 -13.29 -8.14 -16.20
N ALA A 181 -13.68 -7.38 -15.17
CA ALA A 181 -13.15 -7.57 -13.82
C ALA A 181 -13.66 -8.87 -13.19
N ALA A 182 -14.94 -9.22 -13.42
CA ALA A 182 -15.50 -10.49 -12.98
C ALA A 182 -14.88 -11.68 -13.73
N VAL A 183 -14.67 -11.55 -15.06
CA VAL A 183 -13.99 -12.57 -15.87
C VAL A 183 -12.51 -12.71 -15.49
N THR A 184 -11.82 -11.60 -15.20
CA THR A 184 -10.43 -11.60 -14.75
C THR A 184 -10.31 -12.20 -13.37
N ASN A 185 -11.17 -11.82 -12.42
CA ASN A 185 -11.20 -12.42 -11.08
C ASN A 185 -11.53 -13.92 -11.14
N ALA A 186 -12.43 -14.34 -12.02
CA ALA A 186 -12.72 -15.76 -12.25
C ALA A 186 -11.51 -16.50 -12.83
N LYS A 187 -10.80 -15.92 -13.80
CA LYS A 187 -9.57 -16.50 -14.38
C LYS A 187 -8.41 -16.52 -13.39
N VAL A 188 -8.27 -15.51 -12.53
CA VAL A 188 -7.26 -15.45 -11.48
C VAL A 188 -7.56 -16.47 -10.39
N ALA A 189 -8.82 -16.63 -10.01
CA ALA A 189 -9.24 -17.68 -9.07
C ALA A 189 -9.03 -19.09 -9.65
N ASP A 190 -9.37 -19.28 -10.94
CA ASP A 190 -9.12 -20.53 -11.66
C ASP A 190 -7.61 -20.84 -11.72
N PHE A 191 -6.78 -19.84 -12.03
CA PHE A 191 -5.32 -19.96 -11.96
C PHE A 191 -4.81 -20.23 -10.54
N ALA A 192 -5.39 -19.62 -9.50
CA ALA A 192 -4.92 -19.80 -8.13
C ALA A 192 -5.28 -21.18 -7.53
N VAL A 193 -6.33 -21.83 -8.04
CA VAL A 193 -6.84 -23.10 -7.52
C VAL A 193 -6.53 -24.28 -8.46
N ALA A 194 -6.12 -24.01 -9.70
CA ALA A 194 -5.67 -25.04 -10.65
C ALA A 194 -4.44 -25.80 -10.10
N PRO A 195 -4.49 -27.15 -10.04
CA PRO A 195 -3.36 -27.95 -9.57
C PRO A 195 -2.10 -27.68 -10.40
N GLY A 196 -1.04 -27.20 -9.73
CA GLY A 196 0.27 -26.93 -10.36
C GLY A 196 0.40 -25.59 -11.10
N ALA A 197 -0.60 -24.71 -11.03
CA ALA A 197 -0.52 -23.38 -11.64
C ALA A 197 0.35 -22.38 -10.86
N VAL A 198 0.60 -22.64 -9.58
CA VAL A 198 1.52 -21.85 -8.74
C VAL A 198 2.67 -22.72 -8.25
N THR A 199 3.89 -22.25 -8.48
CA THR A 199 5.13 -22.88 -8.02
C THR A 199 5.66 -22.20 -6.77
N THR A 200 6.21 -22.97 -5.84
CA THR A 200 6.96 -22.45 -4.70
C THR A 200 8.27 -21.78 -5.17
N VAL A 201 8.98 -21.10 -4.25
CA VAL A 201 10.31 -20.52 -4.52
C VAL A 201 11.33 -21.59 -4.95
N SER A 202 11.10 -22.87 -4.64
CA SER A 202 11.90 -24.01 -5.10
C SER A 202 11.50 -24.56 -6.48
N GLY A 203 10.50 -23.97 -7.14
CA GLY A 203 10.02 -24.39 -8.46
C GLY A 203 9.06 -25.58 -8.45
N GLU A 204 8.62 -26.04 -7.28
CA GLU A 204 7.71 -27.18 -7.14
C GLU A 204 6.24 -26.73 -7.15
N PRO A 205 5.34 -27.48 -7.82
CA PRO A 205 3.91 -27.14 -7.84
C PRO A 205 3.30 -27.28 -6.44
N ILE A 206 2.52 -26.29 -6.01
CA ILE A 206 1.77 -26.34 -4.75
C ILE A 206 0.64 -27.37 -4.90
N SER A 207 0.74 -28.52 -4.22
CA SER A 207 -0.34 -29.51 -4.21
C SER A 207 -1.48 -29.04 -3.29
N SER A 208 -2.72 -29.07 -3.78
CA SER A 208 -3.91 -28.74 -2.98
C SER A 208 -4.22 -29.84 -1.95
N SER A 209 -3.49 -29.86 -0.84
CA SER A 209 -3.89 -30.65 0.33
C SER A 209 -4.85 -29.85 1.20
N ARG A 210 -6.15 -29.97 0.87
CA ARG A 210 -7.37 -29.59 1.62
C ARG A 210 -7.44 -28.22 2.26
#